data_AF-A0A6A6LQ41-F1
#
_entry.id   AF-A0A6A6LQ41-F1
#
_cell.length_a   1.000
_cell.length_b   1.000
_cell.length_c   1.000
_cell.angle_alpha   90.00
_cell.angle_beta   90.00
_cell.angle_gamma   90.00
#
_symmetry.space_group_name_H-M   'P 1'
#
loop_
_entity.id
_entity.type
_entity.pdbx_description
1 polymer ?
#
loop_
_entity_poly.entity_id
_entity_poly.type
_entity_poly.pdbx_seq_one_letter_code
_entity_poly.pdbx_strand_id
1 'polypeptide(L)'
;MKPGFDPSKGGRPEFYYEDGAYPEQVDWIGQKNQIDAAKAAGVNQIILVGSMGGTNPNHPLNSLGNGNILIWKRKAEQYLADSGIPYTIIRAGGLQDKEGGVRELLVGKDDELLQTDTRAIARADVAEVCIEALAYEEAKFKAFDLASKPEGTGTPTKDFKALFSKSPLDFDFQLTIMTGLGCYISVFKLQKELSVDEQKENNKRILHSL
;
A
#
# COMPACT_ATOMS: atom_id res chain seq x y z
N MET A 1 -19.68 4.19 -17.24
CA MET A 1 -19.94 3.60 -18.58
C MET A 1 -20.59 4.68 -19.42
N LYS A 2 -20.15 4.89 -20.67
CA LYS A 2 -20.73 5.95 -21.50
C LYS A 2 -22.24 5.80 -21.60
N PRO A 3 -23.01 6.91 -21.53
CA PRO A 3 -24.45 6.87 -21.73
C PRO A 3 -24.78 6.19 -23.06
N GLY A 4 -25.83 5.36 -23.07
CA GLY A 4 -26.28 4.67 -24.27
C GLY A 4 -25.60 3.34 -24.58
N PHE A 5 -24.75 2.81 -23.69
CA PHE A 5 -24.30 1.42 -23.82
C PHE A 5 -25.47 0.44 -23.63
N ASP A 6 -25.66 -0.44 -24.61
CA ASP A 6 -26.68 -1.48 -24.59
C ASP A 6 -25.99 -2.86 -24.59
N PRO A 7 -26.00 -3.58 -23.45
CA PRO A 7 -25.33 -4.87 -23.33
C PRO A 7 -25.91 -5.95 -24.26
N SER A 8 -27.15 -5.78 -24.75
CA SER A 8 -27.79 -6.74 -25.66
C SER A 8 -27.24 -6.70 -27.09
N LYS A 9 -26.59 -5.59 -27.49
CA LYS A 9 -26.03 -5.40 -28.84
C LYS A 9 -24.61 -5.96 -28.99
N GLY A 10 -24.05 -6.56 -27.93
CA GLY A 10 -22.67 -7.03 -27.91
C GLY A 10 -21.65 -5.89 -27.86
N GLY A 11 -20.38 -6.25 -27.66
CA GLY A 11 -19.27 -5.29 -27.51
C GLY A 11 -18.87 -5.03 -26.06
N ARG A 12 -17.67 -4.46 -25.87
CA ARG A 12 -17.17 -4.10 -24.54
C ARG A 12 -17.70 -2.73 -24.13
N PRO A 13 -18.11 -2.54 -22.87
CA PRO A 13 -18.50 -1.22 -22.39
C PRO A 13 -17.32 -0.26 -22.45
N GLU A 14 -17.58 0.95 -22.91
CA GLU A 14 -16.63 2.05 -22.82
C GLU A 14 -16.82 2.78 -21.51
N PHE A 15 -15.75 2.90 -20.73
CA PHE A 15 -15.72 3.69 -19.50
C PHE A 15 -15.18 5.08 -19.82
N TYR A 16 -15.60 6.08 -19.07
CA TYR A 16 -15.13 7.46 -19.18
C TYR A 16 -15.26 8.13 -17.81
N TYR A 17 -14.54 9.24 -17.66
CA TYR A 17 -14.66 10.16 -16.53
C TYR A 17 -15.24 11.47 -17.05
N GLU A 18 -16.04 12.14 -16.23
CA GLU A 18 -16.47 13.51 -16.51
C GLU A 18 -15.28 14.47 -16.38
N ASP A 19 -15.38 15.64 -17.02
CA ASP A 19 -14.35 16.67 -16.92
C ASP A 19 -14.13 17.05 -15.45
N GLY A 20 -12.87 17.01 -15.01
CA GLY A 20 -12.50 17.25 -13.61
C GLY A 20 -12.70 16.05 -12.66
N ALA A 21 -13.23 14.92 -13.15
CA ALA A 21 -13.43 13.70 -12.36
C ALA A 21 -12.44 12.57 -12.72
N TYR A 22 -11.38 12.88 -13.48
CA TYR A 22 -10.33 11.92 -13.81
C TYR A 22 -9.51 11.54 -12.56
N PRO A 23 -8.85 10.37 -12.56
CA PRO A 23 -8.04 9.94 -11.42
C PRO A 23 -6.91 10.90 -11.04
N GLU A 24 -6.37 11.70 -11.96
CA GLU A 24 -5.41 12.74 -11.61
C GLU A 24 -6.01 13.76 -10.62
N GLN A 25 -7.23 14.22 -10.86
CA GLN A 25 -7.91 15.22 -10.05
C GLN A 25 -8.41 14.60 -8.74
N VAL A 26 -8.97 13.39 -8.80
CA VAL A 26 -9.63 12.76 -7.64
C VAL A 26 -8.63 11.98 -6.79
N ASP A 27 -7.92 11.02 -7.38
CA ASP A 27 -7.03 10.12 -6.66
C ASP A 27 -5.68 10.74 -6.35
N TRP A 28 -5.15 11.63 -7.20
CA TRP A 28 -3.92 12.35 -6.90
C TRP A 28 -4.18 13.69 -6.19
N ILE A 29 -4.74 14.69 -6.88
CA ILE A 29 -4.91 16.04 -6.31
C ILE A 29 -5.86 16.03 -5.11
N GLY A 30 -6.98 15.30 -5.20
CA GLY A 30 -7.94 15.19 -4.11
C GLY A 30 -7.36 14.55 -2.85
N GLN A 31 -6.55 13.50 -2.98
CA GLN A 31 -5.87 12.89 -1.84
C GLN A 31 -4.73 13.76 -1.32
N LYS A 32 -3.95 14.40 -2.20
CA LYS A 32 -2.93 15.37 -1.81
C LYS A 32 -3.51 16.47 -0.91
N ASN A 33 -4.66 17.05 -1.31
CA ASN A 33 -5.33 18.09 -0.54
C ASN A 33 -5.78 17.59 0.85
N GLN A 34 -6.28 16.35 0.94
CA GLN A 34 -6.64 15.74 2.22
C GLN A 34 -5.42 15.51 3.12
N ILE A 35 -4.30 15.04 2.55
CA ILE A 35 -3.04 14.83 3.27
C ILE A 35 -2.50 16.17 3.78
N ASP A 36 -2.50 17.21 2.95
CA ASP A 36 -2.06 18.55 3.34
C ASP A 36 -2.92 19.13 4.47
N ALA A 37 -4.25 18.98 4.38
CA ALA A 37 -5.16 19.41 5.43
C ALA A 37 -4.96 18.63 6.74
N ALA A 38 -4.78 17.30 6.66
CA ALA A 38 -4.49 16.46 7.82
C ALA A 38 -3.16 16.83 8.48
N LYS A 39 -2.13 17.15 7.68
CA LYS A 39 -0.85 17.65 8.17
C LYS A 39 -1.02 18.97 8.92
N ALA A 40 -1.73 19.92 8.33
CA ALA A 40 -1.99 21.22 8.93
C ALA A 40 -2.80 21.11 10.23
N ALA A 41 -3.70 20.13 10.31
CA ALA A 41 -4.48 19.83 11.51
C ALA A 41 -3.71 19.04 12.59
N GLY A 42 -2.48 18.58 12.31
CA GLY A 42 -1.68 17.79 13.25
C GLY A 42 -2.25 16.39 13.50
N VAL A 43 -2.84 15.76 12.48
CA VAL A 43 -3.34 14.38 12.57
C VAL A 43 -2.21 13.41 12.92
N ASN A 44 -2.48 12.50 13.85
CA ASN A 44 -1.49 11.54 14.36
C ASN A 44 -1.23 10.35 13.43
N GLN A 45 -2.19 10.00 12.57
CA GLN A 45 -2.06 8.89 11.62
C GLN A 45 -3.05 9.02 10.46
N ILE A 46 -2.63 8.66 9.24
CA ILE A 46 -3.51 8.55 8.06
C ILE A 46 -3.57 7.10 7.59
N ILE A 47 -4.78 6.57 7.41
CA ILE A 47 -5.01 5.28 6.77
C ILE A 47 -5.46 5.52 5.34
N LEU A 48 -4.71 5.01 4.37
CA LEU A 48 -5.00 5.18 2.94
C LEU A 48 -5.29 3.83 2.29
N VAL A 49 -6.50 3.66 1.76
CA VAL A 49 -6.88 2.47 1.01
C VAL A 49 -6.58 2.69 -0.48
N GLY A 50 -5.63 1.92 -0.99
CA GLY A 50 -5.22 1.86 -2.38
C GLY A 50 -5.69 0.57 -3.06
N SER A 51 -4.93 0.15 -4.06
CA SER A 51 -5.21 -1.08 -4.81
C SER A 51 -3.91 -1.77 -5.21
N MET A 52 -3.91 -3.10 -5.22
CA MET A 52 -2.88 -3.89 -5.89
C MET A 52 -2.84 -3.58 -7.40
N GLY A 53 -1.71 -3.87 -8.03
CA GLY A 53 -1.43 -3.68 -9.46
C GLY A 53 -0.56 -2.45 -9.76
N GLY A 54 -0.22 -1.67 -8.73
CA GLY A 54 0.54 -0.43 -8.88
C GLY A 54 2.02 -0.61 -9.24
N THR A 55 2.56 -1.83 -9.18
CA THR A 55 3.92 -2.13 -9.66
C THR A 55 4.00 -2.26 -11.19
N ASN A 56 2.86 -2.45 -11.86
CA ASN A 56 2.79 -2.59 -13.31
C ASN A 56 2.11 -1.36 -13.95
N PRO A 57 2.84 -0.46 -14.62
CA PRO A 57 2.24 0.71 -15.26
C PRO A 57 1.30 0.33 -16.41
N ASN A 58 1.46 -0.86 -17.00
CA ASN A 58 0.61 -1.38 -18.07
C ASN A 58 -0.56 -2.23 -17.54
N HIS A 59 -0.88 -2.16 -16.24
CA HIS A 59 -1.97 -2.92 -15.66
C HIS A 59 -3.31 -2.56 -16.32
N PRO A 60 -4.20 -3.53 -16.64
CA PRO A 60 -5.45 -3.27 -17.39
C PRO A 60 -6.37 -2.21 -16.79
N LEU A 61 -6.32 -2.01 -15.46
CA LEU A 61 -7.11 -0.97 -14.79
C LEU A 61 -6.71 0.45 -15.21
N ASN A 62 -5.48 0.69 -15.65
CA ASN A 62 -5.05 2.01 -16.14
C ASN A 62 -5.74 2.41 -17.44
N SER A 63 -6.16 1.44 -18.25
CA SER A 63 -6.88 1.66 -19.51
C SER A 63 -8.36 1.96 -19.31
N LEU A 64 -8.93 1.76 -18.11
CA LEU A 64 -10.32 2.09 -17.84
C LEU A 64 -10.52 3.61 -17.96
N GLY A 65 -11.31 4.04 -18.94
CA GLY A 65 -11.56 5.46 -19.22
C GLY A 65 -10.31 6.27 -19.53
N ASN A 66 -9.22 5.63 -19.96
CA ASN A 66 -7.89 6.25 -20.14
C ASN A 66 -7.42 7.03 -18.90
N GLY A 67 -7.78 6.56 -17.71
CA GLY A 67 -7.60 7.31 -16.47
C GLY A 67 -6.25 7.13 -15.78
N ASN A 68 -5.48 6.07 -16.08
CA ASN A 68 -4.23 5.74 -15.38
C ASN A 68 -4.37 5.67 -13.85
N ILE A 69 -5.51 5.15 -13.36
CA ILE A 69 -5.90 5.24 -11.96
C ILE A 69 -4.87 4.69 -10.97
N LEU A 70 -4.21 3.57 -11.27
CA LEU A 70 -3.23 2.99 -10.36
C LEU A 70 -1.96 3.83 -10.27
N ILE A 71 -1.57 4.49 -11.36
CA ILE A 71 -0.42 5.41 -11.38
C ILE A 71 -0.71 6.61 -10.46
N TRP A 72 -1.91 7.20 -10.56
CA TRP A 72 -2.28 8.35 -9.73
C TRP A 72 -2.45 7.99 -8.26
N LYS A 73 -3.03 6.82 -7.95
CA LYS A 73 -3.08 6.30 -6.57
C LYS A 73 -1.69 6.07 -6.00
N ARG A 74 -0.77 5.45 -6.76
CA ARG A 74 0.63 5.26 -6.31
C ARG A 74 1.36 6.59 -6.10
N LYS A 75 1.06 7.62 -6.90
CA LYS A 75 1.59 8.97 -6.68
C LYS A 75 1.11 9.56 -5.35
N ALA A 76 -0.17 9.37 -5.00
CA ALA A 76 -0.72 9.80 -3.71
C ALA A 76 -0.14 9.02 -2.52
N GLU A 77 0.04 7.71 -2.68
CA GLU A 77 0.72 6.86 -1.69
C GLU A 77 2.15 7.35 -1.40
N GLN A 78 2.94 7.61 -2.44
CA GLN A 78 4.29 8.17 -2.29
C GLN A 78 4.26 9.52 -1.58
N TYR A 79 3.34 10.41 -1.95
CA TYR A 79 3.23 11.72 -1.30
C TYR A 79 2.85 11.62 0.18
N LEU A 80 1.97 10.68 0.53
CA LEU A 80 1.67 10.38 1.93
C LEU A 80 2.92 9.89 2.66
N ALA A 81 3.68 8.99 2.05
CA ALA A 81 4.92 8.48 2.64
C ALA A 81 5.97 9.58 2.87
N ASP A 82 6.08 10.52 1.92
CA ASP A 82 6.98 11.67 1.99
C ASP A 82 6.48 12.77 2.94
N SER A 83 5.22 12.73 3.36
CA SER A 83 4.60 13.79 4.18
C SER A 83 5.19 13.89 5.59
N GLY A 84 5.79 12.79 6.09
CA GLY A 84 6.29 12.65 7.47
C GLY A 84 5.21 12.35 8.52
N ILE A 85 3.94 12.29 8.13
CA ILE A 85 2.82 11.88 9.00
C ILE A 85 2.85 10.36 9.15
N PRO A 86 2.66 9.77 10.34
CA PRO A 86 2.47 8.32 10.44
C PRO A 86 1.34 7.84 9.53
N TYR A 87 1.55 6.76 8.80
CA TYR A 87 0.56 6.27 7.84
C TYR A 87 0.46 4.75 7.81
N THR A 88 -0.65 4.27 7.26
CA THR A 88 -0.81 2.88 6.84
C THR A 88 -1.44 2.86 5.45
N ILE A 89 -0.73 2.31 4.47
CA ILE A 89 -1.22 2.16 3.09
C ILE A 89 -1.67 0.71 2.90
N ILE A 90 -2.95 0.53 2.59
CA ILE A 90 -3.58 -0.79 2.39
C ILE A 90 -3.93 -0.93 0.91
N ARG A 91 -3.15 -1.70 0.17
CA ARG A 91 -3.38 -1.97 -1.26
C ARG A 91 -4.29 -3.18 -1.39
N ALA A 92 -5.59 -2.93 -1.43
CA ALA A 92 -6.58 -4.01 -1.48
C ALA A 92 -6.55 -4.75 -2.83
N GLY A 93 -6.83 -6.06 -2.77
CA GLY A 93 -7.16 -6.86 -3.94
C GLY A 93 -8.57 -6.58 -4.49
N GLY A 94 -9.04 -7.48 -5.35
CA GLY A 94 -10.39 -7.38 -5.91
C GLY A 94 -11.45 -7.36 -4.82
N LEU A 95 -12.16 -6.23 -4.68
CA LEU A 95 -13.17 -6.04 -3.65
C LEU A 95 -14.42 -6.89 -3.88
N GLN A 96 -14.92 -7.50 -2.81
CA GLN A 96 -16.12 -8.33 -2.82
C GLN A 96 -17.16 -7.80 -1.80
N ASP A 97 -18.44 -7.86 -2.17
CA ASP A 97 -19.56 -7.62 -1.26
C ASP A 97 -19.93 -8.92 -0.55
N LYS A 98 -19.12 -9.29 0.45
CA LYS A 98 -19.29 -10.48 1.29
C LYS A 98 -19.12 -10.12 2.76
N GLU A 99 -19.59 -11.02 3.63
CA GLU A 99 -19.40 -10.92 5.08
C GLU A 99 -17.91 -10.84 5.45
N GLY A 100 -17.55 -9.98 6.39
CA GLY A 100 -16.18 -9.83 6.91
C GLY A 100 -15.97 -10.58 8.23
N GLY A 101 -14.73 -10.68 8.68
CA GLY A 101 -14.36 -11.31 9.95
C GLY A 101 -14.42 -12.83 9.96
N VAL A 102 -14.67 -13.46 8.80
CA VAL A 102 -14.85 -14.91 8.59
C VAL A 102 -13.75 -15.54 7.72
N ARG A 103 -12.72 -14.78 7.34
CA ARG A 103 -11.62 -15.23 6.48
C ARG A 103 -10.25 -15.00 7.11
N GLU A 104 -9.31 -15.84 6.71
CA GLU A 104 -7.89 -15.60 6.99
C GLU A 104 -7.40 -14.49 6.06
N LEU A 105 -6.89 -13.41 6.65
CA LEU A 105 -6.33 -12.28 5.94
C LEU A 105 -4.86 -12.50 5.62
N LEU A 106 -4.52 -12.18 4.37
CA LEU A 106 -3.17 -12.28 3.82
C LEU A 106 -2.64 -10.89 3.55
N VAL A 107 -1.42 -10.65 4.02
CA VAL A 107 -0.65 -9.46 3.70
C VAL A 107 0.49 -9.85 2.78
N GLY A 108 0.78 -9.01 1.80
CA GLY A 108 1.88 -9.22 0.86
C GLY A 108 2.61 -7.95 0.50
N LYS A 109 3.64 -8.08 -0.33
CA LYS A 109 4.42 -6.98 -0.89
C LYS A 109 4.44 -7.03 -2.42
N ASP A 110 4.53 -5.85 -3.03
CA ASP A 110 4.89 -5.66 -4.45
C ASP A 110 4.08 -6.51 -5.44
N ASP A 111 2.76 -6.58 -5.21
CA ASP A 111 1.78 -7.31 -6.01
C ASP A 111 2.01 -8.83 -6.09
N GLU A 112 2.77 -9.41 -5.14
CA GLU A 112 3.02 -10.87 -5.11
C GLU A 112 1.74 -11.69 -5.00
N LEU A 113 0.72 -11.16 -4.31
CA LEU A 113 -0.59 -11.79 -4.15
C LEU A 113 -1.38 -11.83 -5.47
N LEU A 114 -1.05 -10.99 -6.47
CA LEU A 114 -1.66 -11.09 -7.81
C LEU A 114 -1.16 -12.30 -8.60
N GLN A 115 -0.04 -12.90 -8.18
CA GLN A 115 0.51 -14.13 -8.77
C GLN A 115 -0.13 -15.40 -8.18
N THR A 116 -1.04 -15.26 -7.20
CA THR A 116 -1.73 -16.37 -6.54
C THR A 116 -3.22 -16.38 -6.86
N ASP A 117 -3.91 -17.43 -6.40
CA ASP A 117 -5.36 -17.53 -6.50
C ASP A 117 -6.10 -16.70 -5.43
N THR A 118 -5.38 -16.17 -4.43
CA THR A 118 -5.95 -15.40 -3.31
C THR A 118 -5.70 -13.90 -3.50
N ARG A 119 -6.39 -13.33 -4.48
CA ARG A 119 -6.22 -11.93 -4.92
C ARG A 119 -7.40 -11.00 -4.60
N ALA A 120 -8.33 -11.45 -3.77
CA ALA A 120 -9.59 -10.76 -3.48
C ALA A 120 -9.84 -10.64 -1.99
N ILE A 121 -10.64 -9.65 -1.61
CA ILE A 121 -10.99 -9.38 -0.21
C ILE A 121 -12.38 -8.78 -0.07
N ALA A 122 -13.07 -9.10 1.02
CA ALA A 122 -14.36 -8.48 1.32
C ALA A 122 -14.18 -7.01 1.74
N ARG A 123 -15.08 -6.12 1.32
CA ARG A 123 -15.06 -4.71 1.74
C ARG A 123 -15.11 -4.56 3.27
N ALA A 124 -15.84 -5.43 3.94
CA ALA A 124 -15.92 -5.47 5.40
C ALA A 124 -14.56 -5.80 6.06
N ASP A 125 -13.77 -6.72 5.47
CA ASP A 125 -12.43 -7.04 5.97
C ASP A 125 -11.45 -5.88 5.77
N VAL A 126 -11.54 -5.15 4.64
CA VAL A 126 -10.73 -3.93 4.44
C VAL A 126 -11.08 -2.88 5.48
N ALA A 127 -12.37 -2.68 5.76
CA ALA A 127 -12.82 -1.74 6.78
C ALA A 127 -12.30 -2.12 8.18
N GLU A 128 -12.35 -3.40 8.54
CA GLU A 128 -11.80 -3.90 9.81
C GLU A 128 -10.31 -3.61 9.93
N VAL A 129 -9.52 -3.90 8.88
CA VAL A 129 -8.08 -3.60 8.88
C VAL A 129 -7.81 -2.10 9.02
N CYS A 130 -8.64 -1.22 8.44
CA CYS A 130 -8.51 0.22 8.64
C CYS A 130 -8.72 0.64 10.09
N ILE A 131 -9.71 0.06 10.78
CA ILE A 131 -9.98 0.34 12.18
C ILE A 131 -8.85 -0.19 13.07
N GLU A 132 -8.46 -1.44 12.85
CA GLU A 132 -7.39 -2.08 13.63
C GLU A 132 -6.04 -1.38 13.42
N ALA A 133 -5.75 -0.85 12.23
CA ALA A 133 -4.53 -0.09 11.97
C ALA A 133 -4.39 1.19 12.81
N LEU A 134 -5.50 1.75 13.33
CA LEU A 134 -5.48 2.88 14.26
C LEU A 134 -5.10 2.46 15.69
N ALA A 135 -5.25 1.18 16.03
CA ALA A 135 -5.05 0.66 17.38
C ALA A 135 -3.62 0.13 17.63
N TYR A 136 -2.86 -0.19 16.58
CA TYR A 136 -1.53 -0.81 16.70
C TYR A 136 -0.41 0.07 16.13
N GLU A 137 0.63 0.29 16.93
CA GLU A 137 1.85 0.98 16.50
C GLU A 137 2.56 0.23 15.36
N GLU A 138 2.44 -1.10 15.33
CA GLU A 138 3.00 -1.96 14.28
C GLU A 138 2.43 -1.67 12.89
N ALA A 139 1.27 -1.00 12.81
CA ALA A 139 0.65 -0.60 11.55
C ALA A 139 1.21 0.72 10.99
N LYS A 140 1.96 1.51 11.77
CA LYS A 140 2.49 2.80 11.33
C LYS A 140 3.71 2.63 10.41
N PHE A 141 3.77 3.51 9.41
CA PHE A 141 4.81 3.51 8.36
C PHE A 141 4.90 2.18 7.61
N LYS A 142 3.72 1.60 7.33
CA LYS A 142 3.56 0.35 6.60
C LYS A 142 2.80 0.59 5.31
N ALA A 143 3.24 -0.08 4.26
CA ALA A 143 2.50 -0.22 3.01
C ALA A 143 2.48 -1.70 2.62
N PHE A 144 1.30 -2.27 2.46
CA PHE A 144 1.16 -3.70 2.17
C PHE A 144 -0.04 -3.98 1.29
N ASP A 145 0.06 -5.07 0.55
CA ASP A 145 -1.02 -5.64 -0.22
C ASP A 145 -1.91 -6.47 0.68
N LEU A 146 -3.23 -6.42 0.45
CA LEU A 146 -4.20 -7.09 1.33
C LEU A 146 -5.18 -7.93 0.51
N ALA A 147 -5.23 -9.22 0.83
CA ALA A 147 -6.19 -10.18 0.28
C ALA A 147 -6.70 -11.12 1.38
N SER A 148 -7.55 -12.06 1.01
CA SER A 148 -8.06 -13.10 1.91
C SER A 148 -8.07 -14.46 1.23
N LYS A 149 -7.88 -15.52 2.02
CA LYS A 149 -8.21 -16.87 1.57
C LYS A 149 -9.72 -17.01 1.43
N PRO A 150 -10.22 -17.96 0.61
CA PRO A 150 -11.63 -18.29 0.58
C PRO A 150 -12.15 -18.65 1.98
N GLU A 151 -13.40 -18.31 2.23
CA GLU A 151 -14.09 -18.67 3.46
C GLU A 151 -14.04 -20.18 3.73
N GLY A 152 -13.83 -20.57 4.99
CA GLY A 152 -13.73 -21.98 5.39
C GLY A 152 -12.40 -22.67 5.05
N THR A 153 -11.46 -22.02 4.34
CA THR A 153 -10.16 -22.61 3.99
C THR A 153 -9.02 -22.21 4.92
N GLY A 154 -9.22 -21.23 5.78
CA GLY A 154 -8.25 -20.72 6.75
C GLY A 154 -8.92 -20.27 8.03
N THR A 155 -8.12 -19.98 9.06
CA THR A 155 -8.63 -19.48 10.34
C THR A 155 -8.91 -17.99 10.24
N PRO A 156 -10.12 -17.51 10.59
CA PRO A 156 -10.43 -16.09 10.59
C PRO A 156 -9.39 -15.28 11.38
N THR A 157 -8.85 -14.22 10.79
CA THR A 157 -7.85 -13.39 11.47
C THR A 157 -8.49 -12.65 12.64
N LYS A 158 -7.89 -12.80 13.83
CA LYS A 158 -8.26 -12.08 15.06
C LYS A 158 -7.07 -11.38 15.72
N ASP A 159 -5.85 -11.88 15.48
CA ASP A 159 -4.62 -11.27 15.97
C ASP A 159 -4.06 -10.28 14.93
N PHE A 160 -4.58 -9.05 14.98
CA PHE A 160 -4.15 -7.97 14.10
C PHE A 160 -2.75 -7.46 14.45
N LYS A 161 -2.32 -7.57 15.70
CA LYS A 161 -0.94 -7.25 16.10
C LYS A 161 0.06 -8.13 15.36
N ALA A 162 -0.18 -9.44 15.34
CA ALA A 162 0.64 -10.37 14.57
C ALA A 162 0.54 -10.08 13.07
N LEU A 163 -0.66 -9.73 12.56
CA LEU A 163 -0.86 -9.33 11.16
C LEU A 163 0.02 -8.16 10.76
N PHE A 164 0.02 -7.05 11.52
CA PHE A 164 0.83 -5.87 11.21
C PHE A 164 2.33 -6.08 11.46
N SER A 165 2.68 -6.92 12.43
CA SER A 165 4.08 -7.27 12.71
C SER A 165 4.74 -7.98 11.51
N LYS A 166 4.00 -8.85 10.80
CA LYS A 166 4.50 -9.52 9.58
C LYS A 166 4.40 -8.65 8.31
N SER A 167 3.61 -7.57 8.33
CA SER A 167 3.48 -6.69 7.16
C SER A 167 4.81 -6.03 6.82
N PRO A 168 5.17 -5.91 5.53
CA PRO A 168 6.40 -5.25 5.11
C PRO A 168 6.45 -3.78 5.57
N LEU A 169 7.65 -3.34 5.96
CA LEU A 169 7.93 -1.91 6.09
C LEU A 169 7.94 -1.27 4.71
N ASP A 170 7.53 -0.01 4.67
CA ASP A 170 7.57 0.79 3.44
C ASP A 170 9.00 1.27 3.15
N PHE A 171 9.89 0.35 2.76
CA PHE A 171 11.29 0.66 2.45
C PHE A 171 11.47 1.36 1.11
N ASP A 172 10.57 1.13 0.16
CA ASP A 172 10.67 1.68 -1.20
C ASP A 172 10.56 3.22 -1.18
N PHE A 173 9.78 3.78 -0.25
CA PHE A 173 9.63 5.24 -0.10
C PHE A 173 10.61 5.86 0.90
N GLN A 174 11.13 5.08 1.86
CA GLN A 174 12.07 5.60 2.86
C GLN A 174 13.46 5.92 2.29
N LEU A 175 13.90 5.23 1.22
CA LEU A 175 15.20 5.48 0.57
C LEU A 175 15.25 6.86 -0.12
N THR A 176 14.11 7.34 -0.67
CA THR A 176 14.01 8.64 -1.34
C THR A 176 14.19 9.80 -0.35
N ILE A 177 13.65 9.70 0.86
CA ILE A 177 13.80 10.73 1.90
C ILE A 177 15.27 10.84 2.36
N MET A 178 15.99 9.71 2.44
CA MET A 178 17.40 9.68 2.84
C MET A 178 18.36 10.26 1.79
N THR A 179 17.95 10.35 0.52
CA THR A 179 18.80 10.91 -0.55
C THR A 179 18.55 12.40 -0.81
N GLY A 180 17.38 12.94 -0.44
CA GLY A 180 17.01 14.35 -0.65
C GLY A 180 17.40 15.32 0.49
N LEU A 181 17.59 14.82 1.71
CA LEU A 181 18.12 15.60 2.84
C LEU A 181 19.58 15.20 3.03
N GLY A 182 20.51 16.09 2.68
CA GLY A 182 21.94 15.97 2.99
C GLY A 182 22.22 16.07 4.49
N CYS A 183 21.58 15.23 5.30
CA CYS A 183 21.73 15.18 6.74
C CYS A 183 22.31 13.82 7.13
N TYR A 184 23.52 13.87 7.66
CA TYR A 184 24.27 12.80 8.30
C TYR A 184 23.43 12.08 9.38
N ILE A 185 22.64 11.08 8.98
CA ILE A 185 22.21 9.97 9.83
C ILE A 185 22.59 8.69 9.09
N SER A 186 23.89 8.56 8.81
CA SER A 186 24.47 7.23 8.68
C SER A 186 24.28 6.50 10.02
N VAL A 187 23.97 5.20 9.95
CA VAL A 187 24.35 4.12 10.88
C VAL A 187 23.21 3.29 11.50
N PHE A 188 22.00 3.79 11.78
CA PHE A 188 21.08 2.97 12.61
C PHE A 188 20.27 1.86 11.91
N LYS A 189 20.15 1.82 10.57
CA LYS A 189 19.28 0.82 9.89
C LYS A 189 19.97 -0.16 8.94
N LEU A 190 21.31 -0.15 8.88
CA LEU A 190 22.11 -1.02 8.01
C LEU A 190 22.79 -2.22 8.73
N GLN A 191 22.44 -2.51 9.99
CA GLN A 191 23.09 -3.57 10.78
C GLN A 191 22.40 -4.94 10.80
N LYS A 192 21.32 -5.17 10.05
CA LYS A 192 20.62 -6.48 10.09
C LYS A 192 20.92 -7.48 8.97
N GLU A 193 21.79 -7.15 8.01
CA GLU A 193 22.09 -8.04 6.87
C GLU A 193 23.59 -8.17 6.54
N LEU A 194 24.49 -8.09 7.52
CA LEU A 194 25.86 -8.57 7.32
C LEU A 194 26.02 -9.90 8.03
N SER A 195 26.46 -10.91 7.27
CA SER A 195 26.79 -12.23 7.81
C SER A 195 27.83 -12.08 8.93
N VAL A 196 27.78 -12.98 9.92
CA VAL A 196 28.68 -12.98 11.10
C VAL A 196 30.16 -13.00 10.68
N ASP A 197 30.48 -13.51 9.49
CA ASP A 197 31.83 -13.60 8.98
C ASP A 197 32.35 -12.27 8.40
N GLU A 198 31.50 -11.44 7.79
CA GLU A 198 31.89 -10.09 7.34
C GLU A 198 32.11 -9.12 8.51
N GLN A 199 31.38 -9.28 9.62
CA GLN A 199 31.59 -8.48 10.82
C GLN A 199 32.97 -8.74 11.47
N LYS A 200 33.48 -9.97 11.39
CA LYS A 200 34.81 -10.31 11.90
C LYS A 200 35.93 -9.72 11.04
N GLU A 201 35.76 -9.72 9.74
CA GLU A 201 36.74 -9.16 8.80
C GLU A 201 36.82 -7.62 8.92
N ASN A 202 35.67 -6.95 9.13
CA ASN A 202 35.61 -5.50 9.30
C ASN A 202 36.24 -5.04 10.63
N ASN A 203 36.03 -5.79 11.72
CA ASN A 203 36.67 -5.49 13.01
C ASN A 203 38.19 -5.71 12.99
N LYS A 204 38.70 -6.65 12.19
CA LYS A 204 40.15 -6.82 11.98
C LYS A 204 40.77 -5.65 11.22
N ARG A 205 40.06 -5.06 10.25
CA ARG A 205 40.56 -3.90 9.49
C ARG A 205 40.65 -2.63 10.35
N ILE A 206 39.73 -2.44 11.27
CA ILE A 206 39.71 -1.27 12.18
C ILE A 206 40.84 -1.33 13.21
N LEU A 207 41.23 -2.53 13.66
CA LEU A 207 42.33 -2.71 14.62
C LEU A 207 43.73 -2.57 14.00
N HIS A 208 43.86 -2.58 12.67
CA HIS A 208 45.14 -2.40 11.96
C HIS A 208 45.37 -0.97 11.45
N SER A 209 44.42 -0.06 11.66
CA SER A 209 44.54 1.36 11.32
C SER A 209 44.52 2.30 12.53
N LEU A 210 44.73 1.76 13.73
CA LEU A 210 45.10 2.49 14.96
C LEU A 210 46.55 2.12 15.32
#